data_AF-J7QHI9-F1
#
_entry.id   AF-J7QHI9-F1
#
_cell.length_a   1.000
_cell.length_b   1.000
_cell.length_c   1.000
_cell.angle_alpha   90.00
_cell.angle_beta   90.00
_cell.angle_gamma   90.00
#
_symmetry.space_group_name_H-M   'P 1'
#
loop_
_entity.id
_entity.type
_entity.pdbx_description
1 polymer ?
#
loop_
_entity_poly.entity_id
_entity_poly.type
_entity_poly.pdbx_seq_one_letter_code
_entity_poly.pdbx_strand_id
1 'polypeptide(L)'
;THLRAHIALVSQEPILFDRSIHDNIVYGLPPGSVSDAEVHEVAQLANIHKFISELPEGYNTRAGEKGTQLSGGQKQRIAIARALIRNPKILLL
;
A
#
# COMPACT_ATOMS: atom_id res chain seq x y z
N THR A 1 2.71 -14.87 -17.10
CA THR A 1 1.45 -14.75 -16.34
C THR A 1 0.80 -13.40 -16.63
N HIS A 2 0.26 -13.18 -17.82
CA HIS A 2 -0.16 -11.84 -18.29
C HIS A 2 -1.46 -11.32 -17.63
N LEU A 3 -2.37 -12.23 -17.24
CA LEU A 3 -3.69 -11.85 -16.71
C LEU A 3 -3.62 -11.24 -15.30
N ARG A 4 -2.87 -11.86 -14.37
CA ARG A 4 -2.80 -11.43 -12.96
C ARG A 4 -2.15 -10.05 -12.76
N ALA A 5 -1.33 -9.60 -13.71
CA ALA A 5 -0.73 -8.27 -13.66
C ALA A 5 -1.77 -7.14 -13.86
N HIS A 6 -2.92 -7.46 -14.48
CA HIS A 6 -3.98 -6.48 -14.77
C HIS A 6 -5.10 -6.46 -13.71
N ILE A 7 -5.02 -7.33 -12.70
CA ILE A 7 -6.03 -7.48 -11.66
C ILE A 7 -5.38 -7.19 -10.31
N ALA A 8 -5.98 -6.30 -9.53
CA ALA A 8 -5.63 -6.13 -8.12
C ALA A 8 -6.75 -6.63 -7.22
N LEU A 9 -6.38 -7.33 -6.15
CA LEU A 9 -7.29 -7.88 -5.15
C LEU A 9 -6.98 -7.22 -3.80
N VAL A 10 -8.01 -6.69 -3.16
CA VAL A 10 -7.97 -6.23 -1.77
C VAL A 10 -8.82 -7.19 -0.95
N SER A 11 -8.23 -7.83 0.07
CA SER A 11 -8.97 -8.74 0.96
C SER A 11 -9.65 -7.96 2.10
N GLN A 12 -10.73 -8.51 2.67
CA GLN A 12 -11.40 -7.95 3.84
C GLN A 12 -10.48 -7.82 5.06
N GLU A 13 -9.56 -8.79 5.23
CA GLU A 13 -8.44 -8.71 6.18
C GLU A 13 -7.12 -8.61 5.42
N PRO A 14 -6.66 -7.40 5.10
CA PRO A 14 -5.41 -7.22 4.38
C PRO A 14 -4.20 -7.45 5.29
N ILE A 15 -3.30 -8.30 4.81
CA ILE A 15 -2.04 -8.60 5.49
C ILE A 15 -0.96 -7.64 4.99
N LEU A 16 -0.33 -6.97 5.94
CA LEU A 16 0.88 -6.19 5.72
C LEU A 16 2.09 -6.99 6.19
N PHE A 17 3.20 -6.83 5.49
CA PHE A 17 4.48 -7.42 5.88
C PHE A 17 5.15 -6.54 6.93
N ASP A 18 6.00 -7.13 7.78
CA ASP A 18 6.85 -6.37 8.71
C ASP A 18 7.96 -5.64 7.95
N ARG A 19 7.57 -4.57 7.27
CA ARG A 19 8.39 -3.64 6.49
C ARG A 19 7.83 -2.23 6.66
N SER A 20 8.49 -1.25 6.05
CA SER A 20 7.97 0.13 6.03
C SER A 20 6.59 0.20 5.35
N ILE A 21 5.85 1.27 5.60
CA ILE A 21 4.59 1.56 4.88
C ILE A 21 4.88 1.71 3.39
N HIS A 22 5.97 2.41 3.03
CA HIS A 22 6.45 2.52 1.66
C HIS A 22 6.59 1.15 0.97
N ASP A 23 7.36 0.24 1.57
CA ASP A 23 7.61 -1.10 1.02
C ASP A 23 6.34 -1.93 0.91
N ASN A 24 5.39 -1.71 1.82
CA ASN A 24 4.08 -2.33 1.75
C ASN A 24 3.24 -1.79 0.61
N ILE A 25 3.36 -0.51 0.22
CA ILE A 25 2.64 0.05 -0.94
C ILE A 25 3.24 -0.50 -2.23
N VAL A 26 4.56 -0.42 -2.41
CA VAL A 26 5.23 -0.83 -3.66
C VAL A 26 5.48 -2.34 -3.77
N TYR A 27 4.98 -3.12 -2.80
CA TYR A 27 5.23 -4.56 -2.73
C TYR A 27 4.88 -5.28 -4.03
N GLY A 28 5.84 -6.04 -4.57
CA GLY A 28 5.70 -6.83 -5.79
C GLY A 28 5.97 -6.08 -7.09
N LEU A 29 6.40 -4.82 -7.02
CA LEU A 29 6.96 -4.08 -8.15
C LEU A 29 8.50 -4.23 -8.20
N PRO A 30 9.13 -4.10 -9.38
CA PRO A 30 10.58 -4.06 -9.49
C PRO A 30 11.16 -2.86 -8.71
N PRO A 31 12.34 -3.00 -8.07
CA PRO A 31 12.99 -1.87 -7.39
C PRO A 31 13.23 -0.71 -8.35
N GLY A 32 12.89 0.51 -7.91
CA GLY A 32 13.06 1.73 -8.71
C GLY A 32 12.07 1.91 -9.87
N SER A 33 11.03 1.07 -9.98
CA SER A 33 10.02 1.21 -11.04
C SER A 33 8.99 2.31 -10.78
N VAL A 34 8.94 2.84 -9.55
CA VAL A 34 8.00 3.88 -9.11
C VAL A 34 8.75 4.92 -8.31
N SER A 35 8.32 6.17 -8.47
CA SER A 35 8.82 7.33 -7.75
C SER A 35 8.07 7.54 -6.43
N ASP A 36 8.72 8.23 -5.48
CA ASP A 36 8.07 8.63 -4.22
C ASP A 36 6.82 9.49 -4.45
N ALA A 37 6.80 10.28 -5.53
CA ALA A 37 5.64 11.08 -5.94
C ALA A 37 4.43 10.21 -6.26
N GLU A 38 4.61 9.11 -7.01
CA GLU A 38 3.54 8.15 -7.31
C GLU A 38 3.06 7.44 -6.03
N VAL A 39 3.97 7.11 -5.11
CA VAL A 39 3.61 6.53 -3.81
C VAL A 39 2.75 7.50 -2.99
N HIS A 40 3.09 8.79 -2.99
CA HIS A 40 2.31 9.83 -2.33
C HIS A 40 0.94 9.99 -2.98
N GLU A 41 0.86 10.00 -4.32
CA GLU A 41 -0.39 10.10 -5.07
C GLU A 41 -1.36 8.96 -4.72
N VAL A 42 -0.92 7.70 -4.80
CA VAL A 42 -1.78 6.55 -4.47
C VAL A 42 -2.19 6.54 -2.99
N ALA A 43 -1.35 7.05 -2.10
CA ALA A 43 -1.68 7.17 -0.68
C ALA A 43 -2.71 8.28 -0.43
N GLN A 44 -2.72 9.35 -1.23
CA GLN A 44 -3.77 10.36 -1.21
C GLN A 44 -5.09 9.78 -1.74
N LEU A 45 -5.05 9.07 -2.88
CA LEU A 45 -6.22 8.40 -3.46
C LEU A 45 -6.83 7.37 -2.50
N ALA A 46 -5.99 6.65 -1.75
CA ALA A 46 -6.42 5.70 -0.72
C ALA A 46 -6.80 6.37 0.62
N ASN A 47 -6.76 7.71 0.71
CA ASN A 47 -7.09 8.49 1.91
C ASN A 47 -6.27 8.07 3.16
N ILE A 48 -4.98 7.80 2.98
CA ILE A 48 -4.06 7.40 4.07
C ILE A 48 -2.84 8.32 4.19
N HIS A 49 -2.54 9.13 3.18
CA HIS A 49 -1.40 10.04 3.16
C HIS A 49 -1.31 10.95 4.39
N LYS A 50 -2.42 11.58 4.80
CA LYS A 50 -2.44 12.46 5.98
C LYS A 50 -2.00 11.73 7.25
N PHE A 51 -2.57 10.54 7.49
CA PHE A 51 -2.17 9.72 8.63
C PHE A 51 -0.69 9.33 8.58
N ILE A 52 -0.20 8.89 7.43
CA ILE A 52 1.21 8.51 7.28
C ILE A 52 2.11 9.72 7.56
N SER A 53 1.74 10.90 7.08
CA SER A 53 2.53 12.14 7.23
C SER A 53 2.57 12.67 8.66
N GLU A 54 1.62 12.25 9.51
CA GLU A 54 1.58 12.57 10.94
C GLU A 54 2.43 11.60 11.79
N LEU A 55 2.92 10.49 11.22
CA LEU A 55 3.81 9.56 11.91
C LEU A 55 5.24 10.13 11.98
N PRO A 56 5.99 9.90 13.08
CA PRO A 56 7.35 10.42 13.24
C PRO A 56 8.30 10.06 12.09
N GLU A 57 8.19 8.83 11.58
CA GLU A 57 9.01 8.29 10.49
C GLU A 57 8.30 8.35 9.13
N GLY A 58 7.10 8.93 9.06
CA GLY A 58 6.34 9.03 7.82
C GLY A 58 6.12 7.67 7.15
N TYR A 59 6.44 7.61 5.86
CA TYR A 59 6.40 6.40 5.04
C TYR A 59 7.42 5.32 5.43
N ASN A 60 8.47 5.70 6.16
CA ASN A 60 9.48 4.77 6.68
C ASN A 60 9.01 4.04 7.96
N THR A 61 7.88 4.46 8.54
CA THR A 61 7.30 3.78 9.71
C THR A 61 7.09 2.29 9.43
N ARG A 62 7.56 1.43 10.32
CA ARG A 62 7.34 -0.02 10.20
C ARG A 62 5.89 -0.36 10.52
N ALA A 63 5.27 -1.18 9.67
CA ALA A 63 3.91 -1.66 9.92
C ALA A 63 3.84 -2.64 11.12
N GLY A 64 4.95 -3.29 11.46
CA GLY A 64 5.03 -4.36 12.46
C GLY A 64 4.54 -5.71 11.92
N GLU A 65 4.68 -6.77 12.73
CA GLU A 65 4.23 -8.11 12.35
C GLU A 65 2.73 -8.10 12.03
N LYS A 66 2.36 -8.50 10.80
CA LYS A 66 0.98 -8.45 10.27
C LYS A 66 0.31 -7.07 10.38
N GLY A 67 1.07 -5.98 10.44
CA GLY A 67 0.52 -4.64 10.60
C GLY A 67 -0.04 -4.32 12.00
N THR A 68 0.35 -5.05 13.05
CA THR A 68 -0.23 -4.93 14.41
C THR A 68 -0.27 -3.52 14.99
N GLN A 69 0.55 -2.59 14.49
CA GLN A 69 0.56 -1.17 14.89
C GLN A 69 -0.50 -0.31 14.20
N LEU A 70 -1.27 -0.88 13.28
CA LEU A 70 -2.27 -0.19 12.46
C LEU A 70 -3.67 -0.74 12.73
N SER A 71 -4.65 0.14 12.79
CA SER A 71 -6.07 -0.25 12.82
C SER A 71 -6.47 -0.98 11.53
N GLY A 72 -7.55 -1.77 11.58
CA GLY A 72 -8.05 -2.50 10.40
C GLY A 72 -8.31 -1.58 9.19
N GLY A 73 -8.91 -0.40 9.42
CA GLY A 73 -9.15 0.58 8.38
C GLY A 73 -7.86 1.16 7.78
N GLN A 74 -6.81 1.36 8.58
CA GLN A 74 -5.49 1.81 8.06
C GLN A 74 -4.83 0.71 7.22
N LYS A 75 -4.89 -0.56 7.67
CA LYS A 75 -4.41 -1.70 6.87
C LYS A 75 -5.12 -1.78 5.53
N GLN A 76 -6.43 -1.59 5.54
CA GLN A 76 -7.25 -1.63 4.33
C GLN A 76 -6.86 -0.52 3.36
N ARG A 77 -6.67 0.71 3.84
CA ARG A 77 -6.22 1.80 2.97
C ARG A 77 -4.82 1.59 2.40
N ILE A 78 -3.89 1.01 3.16
CA ILE A 78 -2.55 0.66 2.64
C ILE A 78 -2.66 -0.44 1.56
N ALA A 79 -3.55 -1.43 1.75
CA ALA A 79 -3.80 -2.45 0.74
C ALA A 79 -4.45 -1.89 -0.53
N ILE A 80 -5.33 -0.89 -0.40
CA ILE A 80 -5.88 -0.15 -1.53
C ILE A 80 -4.77 0.63 -2.25
N ALA A 81 -3.90 1.35 -1.53
CA ALA A 81 -2.77 2.05 -2.15
C ALA A 81 -1.84 1.08 -2.91
N ARG A 82 -1.56 -0.11 -2.34
CA ARG A 82 -0.82 -1.20 -3.00
C ARG A 82 -1.51 -1.74 -4.25
N ALA A 83 -2.84 -1.78 -4.26
CA ALA A 83 -3.61 -2.17 -5.43
C ALA A 83 -3.51 -1.09 -6.52
N LEU A 84 -3.66 0.19 -6.16
CA LEU A 84 -3.66 1.32 -7.08
C LEU A 84 -2.30 1.57 -7.74
N ILE A 85 -1.19 1.43 -7.02
CA ILE A 85 0.16 1.67 -7.57
C ILE A 85 0.53 0.75 -8.73
N ARG A 86 -0.18 -0.38 -8.87
CA ARG A 86 0.00 -1.32 -9.99
C ARG A 86 -0.77 -0.92 -11.24
N ASN A 87 -1.56 0.15 -11.18
CA ASN A 87 -2.46 0.61 -12.23
C ASN A 87 -3.30 -0.55 -12.86
N PRO A 88 -4.08 -1.29 -12.05
CA PRO A 88 -4.82 -2.45 -12.51
C PRO A 88 -5.98 -2.03 -13.42
N LYS A 89 -6.29 -2.84 -14.43
CA LYS A 89 -7.49 -2.64 -15.26
C LYS A 89 -8.77 -3.06 -14.52
N ILE A 90 -8.64 -3.96 -13.56
CA ILE A 90 -9.75 -4.48 -12.74
C ILE A 90 -9.33 -4.48 -11.28
N LEU A 91 -10.11 -3.82 -10.44
CA LEU A 91 -9.95 -3.81 -8.98
C LEU A 91 -11.06 -4.65 -8.34
N LEU A 92 -10.67 -5.65 -7.55
CA LEU A 92 -11.56 -6.50 -6.77
C LEU A 92 -11.43 -6.12 -5.29
N LEU A 93 -12.55 -5.80 -4.64
CA LEU A 93 -12.65 -5.35 -3.25
C LEU A 93 -13.40 -6.37 -2.38
#